data_AF-A0A945M7V7-F1
#
_entry.id   AF-A0A945M7V7-F1
#
_cell.length_a   1.000
_cell.length_b   1.000
_cell.length_c   1.000
_cell.angle_alpha   90.00
_cell.angle_beta   90.00
_cell.angle_gamma   90.00
#
_symmetry.space_group_name_H-M   'P 1'
#
loop_
_entity.id
_entity.type
_entity.pdbx_description
1 polymer ?
#
loop_
_entity_poly.entity_id
_entity_poly.type
_entity_poly.pdbx_seq_one_letter_code
_entity_poly.pdbx_strand_id
1 'polypeptide(L)'
;ALALAVAMLCGPLTGADVGRALAGLKGGGETYARLGHFYFVLDPDKFAGADAFRVAASAFLEELRNSKAAPGFERVRIPGERAFAQRRRSLEEGVEILEETWRIVERLAKEFDVPFPG
;
A
#
# COMPACT_ATOMS: atom_id res chain seq x y z
N ALA A 1 9.27 -18.08 -2.39
CA ALA A 1 8.48 -18.18 -3.63
C ALA A 1 7.77 -16.85 -3.99
N LEU A 2 6.92 -16.28 -3.13
CA LEU A 2 6.17 -15.04 -3.44
C LEU A 2 7.05 -13.85 -3.88
N ALA A 3 8.14 -13.58 -3.15
CA ALA A 3 9.07 -12.50 -3.52
C ALA A 3 9.71 -12.70 -4.89
N LEU A 4 9.96 -13.95 -5.30
CA LEU A 4 10.49 -14.27 -6.62
C LEU A 4 9.44 -14.04 -7.71
N ALA A 5 8.18 -14.42 -7.47
CA ALA A 5 7.09 -14.14 -8.40
C ALA A 5 6.93 -12.63 -8.63
N VAL A 6 6.93 -11.83 -7.56
CA VAL A 6 6.90 -10.36 -7.65
C VAL A 6 8.11 -9.83 -8.43
N ALA A 7 9.31 -10.32 -8.15
CA ALA A 7 10.52 -9.90 -8.85
C ALA A 7 10.45 -10.21 -10.35
N MET A 8 9.92 -11.38 -10.74
CA MET A 8 9.75 -11.78 -12.14
C MET A 8 8.71 -10.93 -12.87
N LEU A 9 7.56 -10.68 -12.22
CA LEU A 9 6.46 -9.89 -12.78
C LEU A 9 6.80 -8.40 -12.89
N CYS A 10 7.48 -7.85 -11.89
CA CYS A 10 7.80 -6.42 -11.87
C CYS A 10 9.11 -6.09 -12.59
N GLY A 11 10.08 -7.00 -12.66
CA GLY A 11 11.37 -6.78 -13.31
C GLY A 11 11.41 -7.32 -14.75
N PRO A 12 11.86 -8.57 -14.97
CA PRO A 12 12.02 -9.16 -16.30
C PRO A 12 10.80 -9.04 -17.22
N LEU A 13 9.58 -9.25 -16.72
CA LEU A 13 8.37 -9.17 -17.55
C LEU A 13 8.12 -7.76 -18.11
N THR A 14 8.50 -6.72 -17.37
CA THR A 14 8.33 -5.31 -17.79
C THR A 14 9.60 -4.74 -18.45
N GLY A 15 10.70 -5.50 -18.48
CA GLY A 15 12.01 -5.04 -18.92
C GLY A 15 12.75 -4.16 -17.90
N ALA A 16 12.24 -4.09 -16.67
CA ALA A 16 12.79 -3.30 -15.58
C ALA A 16 13.90 -4.05 -14.82
N ASP A 17 14.62 -3.31 -13.97
CA ASP A 17 15.75 -3.83 -13.22
C ASP A 17 15.30 -4.75 -12.07
N VAL A 18 16.14 -5.73 -11.72
CA VAL A 18 15.86 -6.69 -10.63
C VAL A 18 17.15 -7.08 -9.89
N GLY A 19 17.03 -7.47 -8.62
CA GLY A 19 18.16 -7.96 -7.83
C GLY A 19 19.23 -6.89 -7.64
N ARG A 20 20.49 -7.20 -7.99
CA ARG A 20 21.63 -6.29 -7.77
C ARG A 20 21.53 -4.98 -8.57
N ALA A 21 20.81 -4.98 -9.69
CA ALA A 21 20.61 -3.78 -10.50
C ALA A 21 19.77 -2.70 -9.76
N LEU A 22 19.02 -3.09 -8.72
CA LEU A 22 18.27 -2.16 -7.86
C LEU A 22 19.12 -1.49 -6.77
N ALA A 23 20.43 -1.78 -6.69
CA ALA A 23 21.29 -1.24 -5.64
C ALA A 23 21.36 0.29 -5.62
N GLY A 24 21.12 0.96 -6.75
CA GLY A 24 21.06 2.42 -6.87
C GLY A 24 19.92 3.08 -6.05
N LEU A 25 18.92 2.31 -5.62
CA LEU A 25 17.82 2.82 -4.78
C LEU A 25 18.26 3.22 -3.36
N LYS A 26 19.45 2.81 -2.91
CA LYS A 26 19.94 3.08 -1.55
C LYS A 26 20.56 4.48 -1.36
N GLY A 27 20.56 5.31 -2.40
CA GLY A 27 21.07 6.68 -2.37
C GLY A 27 22.60 6.76 -2.44
N GLY A 28 23.12 7.61 -3.34
CA GLY A 28 24.53 7.97 -3.40
C GLY A 28 25.30 7.61 -4.69
N GLY A 29 24.64 7.11 -5.74
CA GLY A 29 25.26 6.85 -7.04
C GLY A 29 24.48 7.44 -8.21
N GLU A 30 25.18 7.71 -9.33
CA GLU A 30 24.64 8.28 -10.58
C GLU A 30 23.64 7.36 -11.32
N THR A 31 23.40 6.15 -10.81
CA THR A 31 22.57 5.13 -11.46
C THR A 31 21.16 5.11 -10.90
N TYR A 32 20.23 5.64 -11.70
CA TYR A 32 18.80 5.46 -11.51
C TYR A 32 18.41 4.00 -11.79
N ALA A 33 17.84 3.32 -10.80
CA ALA A 33 17.26 2.01 -11.01
C ALA A 33 15.93 2.17 -11.78
N ARG A 34 15.76 1.38 -12.84
CA ARG A 34 14.50 1.32 -13.58
C ARG A 34 13.55 0.42 -12.80
N LEU A 35 12.70 1.03 -11.98
CA LEU A 35 11.64 0.32 -11.28
C LEU A 35 10.56 -0.12 -12.26
N GLY A 36 10.06 -1.33 -12.08
CA GLY A 36 8.90 -1.83 -12.80
C GLY A 36 7.77 -2.18 -11.86
N HIS A 37 6.56 -2.05 -12.37
CA HIS A 37 5.32 -2.32 -11.66
C HIS A 37 4.46 -3.26 -12.51
N PHE A 38 3.76 -4.17 -11.84
CA PHE A 38 2.82 -5.07 -12.48
C PHE A 38 1.42 -4.84 -11.90
N TYR A 39 0.45 -4.64 -12.79
CA TYR A 39 -0.95 -4.48 -12.44
C TYR A 39 -1.75 -5.57 -13.13
N PHE A 40 -2.64 -6.23 -12.38
CA PHE A 40 -3.51 -7.27 -12.90
C PHE A 40 -4.95 -6.98 -12.47
N VAL A 41 -5.84 -6.87 -13.45
CA VAL A 41 -7.24 -6.53 -13.25
C VAL A 41 -8.08 -7.68 -13.78
N LEU A 42 -8.98 -8.19 -12.93
CA LEU A 42 -9.95 -9.22 -13.28
C LEU A 42 -11.34 -8.60 -13.28
N ASP A 43 -12.08 -8.80 -14.36
CA ASP A 43 -13.49 -8.45 -14.46
C ASP A 43 -14.35 -9.63 -13.97
N PRO A 44 -15.02 -9.53 -12.81
CA PRO A 44 -15.84 -10.61 -12.27
C PRO A 44 -16.99 -11.05 -13.19
N ASP A 45 -17.48 -10.15 -14.06
CA ASP A 45 -18.55 -10.47 -15.02
C ASP A 45 -18.11 -11.45 -16.11
N LYS A 46 -16.79 -11.68 -16.25
CA LYS A 46 -16.24 -12.74 -17.11
C LYS A 46 -16.12 -14.10 -16.40
N PHE A 47 -16.50 -14.18 -15.12
CA PHE A 47 -16.45 -15.39 -14.31
C PHE A 47 -17.83 -15.67 -13.69
N ALA A 48 -17.94 -15.62 -12.36
CA ALA A 48 -19.18 -15.91 -11.65
C ALA A 48 -20.21 -14.76 -11.69
N GLY A 49 -19.83 -13.57 -12.19
CA GLY A 49 -20.65 -12.35 -12.12
C GLY A 49 -20.27 -11.47 -10.93
N ALA A 50 -20.29 -10.15 -11.12
CA ALA A 50 -19.90 -9.19 -10.10
C ALA A 50 -20.78 -9.23 -8.84
N ASP A 51 -22.09 -9.42 -9.00
CA ASP A 51 -23.00 -9.48 -7.85
C ASP A 51 -22.82 -10.77 -7.04
N ALA A 52 -22.68 -11.91 -7.72
CA ALA A 52 -22.38 -13.17 -7.06
C ALA A 52 -21.03 -13.13 -6.33
N PHE A 53 -20.00 -12.54 -6.96
CA PHE A 53 -18.70 -12.33 -6.32
C PHE A 53 -18.81 -11.45 -5.07
N ARG A 54 -19.52 -10.32 -5.14
CA ARG A 54 -19.72 -9.42 -3.98
C ARG A 54 -20.39 -10.15 -2.82
N VAL A 55 -21.49 -10.87 -3.08
CA VAL A 55 -22.21 -11.61 -2.04
C VAL A 55 -21.30 -12.66 -1.40
N ALA A 56 -20.62 -13.48 -2.20
CA ALA A 56 -19.75 -14.53 -1.69
C ALA A 56 -18.54 -13.98 -0.91
N ALA A 57 -17.87 -12.96 -1.45
CA ALA A 57 -16.74 -12.31 -0.80
C ALA A 57 -17.15 -11.64 0.53
N SER A 58 -18.29 -10.93 0.54
CA SER A 58 -18.82 -10.33 1.77
C SER A 58 -19.12 -11.38 2.83
N ALA A 59 -19.81 -12.47 2.47
CA ALA A 59 -20.12 -13.54 3.41
C ALA A 59 -18.86 -14.17 4.02
N PHE A 60 -17.84 -14.45 3.21
CA PHE A 60 -16.56 -14.99 3.68
C PHE A 60 -15.82 -14.01 4.60
N LEU A 61 -15.80 -12.71 4.27
CA LEU A 61 -15.18 -11.69 5.11
C LEU A 61 -15.92 -11.51 6.45
N GLU A 62 -17.24 -11.68 6.48
CA GLU A 62 -18.01 -11.70 7.73
C GLU A 62 -17.74 -12.95 8.56
N GLU A 63 -17.62 -14.13 7.93
CA GLU A 63 -17.23 -15.36 8.61
C GLU A 63 -15.87 -15.21 9.30
N LEU A 64 -14.87 -14.67 8.59
CA LEU A 64 -13.54 -14.42 9.15
C LEU A 64 -13.59 -13.45 10.35
N ARG A 65 -14.39 -12.39 10.26
CA ARG A 65 -14.56 -11.42 11.36
C ARG A 65 -15.18 -12.03 12.61
N ASN A 66 -16.13 -12.93 12.42
CA ASN A 66 -16.84 -13.61 13.51
C ASN A 66 -16.11 -14.85 14.04
N SER A 67 -14.95 -15.19 13.47
CA SER A 67 -14.12 -16.29 13.94
C SER A 67 -13.52 -15.99 15.32
N LYS A 68 -13.26 -17.06 16.08
CA LYS A 68 -12.69 -16.97 17.42
C LYS A 68 -11.30 -16.35 17.35
N ALA A 69 -11.12 -15.20 18.01
CA ALA A 69 -9.82 -14.58 18.15
C ALA A 69 -8.85 -15.45 18.98
N ALA A 70 -7.56 -15.37 18.66
CA ALA A 70 -6.52 -16.00 19.46
C ALA A 70 -6.46 -15.37 20.87
N PRO A 71 -5.98 -16.11 21.90
CA PRO A 71 -5.80 -15.56 23.24
C PRO A 71 -4.99 -14.25 23.23
N GLY A 72 -5.46 -13.24 23.96
CA GLY A 72 -4.84 -11.91 23.99
C GLY A 72 -5.31 -10.95 22.89
N PHE A 73 -6.21 -11.38 22.00
CA PHE A 73 -6.82 -10.53 20.98
C PHE A 73 -8.33 -10.43 21.16
N GLU A 74 -8.87 -9.22 20.98
CA GLU A 74 -10.29 -8.94 21.13
C GLU A 74 -11.12 -9.49 19.95
N ARG A 75 -10.59 -9.37 18.72
CA ARG A 75 -11.28 -9.78 17.49
C ARG A 75 -10.31 -10.05 16.34
N VAL A 76 -10.75 -10.83 15.36
CA VAL A 76 -10.09 -10.96 14.06
C VAL A 76 -10.29 -9.66 13.27
N ARG A 77 -9.24 -9.20 12.58
CA ARG A 77 -9.28 -8.00 11.72
C ARG A 77 -9.02 -8.38 10.28
N ILE A 78 -9.80 -7.82 9.35
CA ILE A 78 -9.59 -8.04 7.92
C ILE A 78 -8.48 -7.12 7.42
N PRO A 79 -7.56 -7.60 6.56
CA PRO A 79 -6.58 -6.75 5.90
C PRO A 79 -7.23 -5.51 5.29
N GLY A 80 -6.69 -4.34 5.62
CA GLY A 80 -7.22 -3.05 5.17
C GLY A 80 -8.10 -2.31 6.18
N GLU A 81 -8.80 -2.99 7.10
CA GLU A 81 -9.72 -2.33 8.04
C GLU A 81 -9.05 -1.24 8.89
N ARG A 82 -7.84 -1.53 9.38
CA ARG A 82 -7.05 -0.55 10.15
C ARG A 82 -6.71 0.69 9.31
N ALA A 83 -6.30 0.49 8.06
CA ALA A 83 -5.94 1.58 7.15
C ALA A 83 -7.16 2.42 6.77
N PHE A 84 -8.33 1.79 6.53
CA PHE A 84 -9.59 2.50 6.29
C PHE A 84 -10.02 3.34 7.51
N ALA A 85 -9.93 2.78 8.72
CA ALA A 85 -10.25 3.52 9.94
C ALA A 85 -9.32 4.72 10.15
N GLN A 86 -8.00 4.53 9.97
CA GLN A 86 -7.02 5.62 10.05
C GLN A 86 -7.31 6.70 9.00
N ARG A 87 -7.61 6.32 7.75
CA ARG A 87 -7.95 7.28 6.69
C ARG A 87 -9.18 8.11 7.04
N ARG A 88 -10.25 7.50 7.55
CA ARG A 88 -11.46 8.24 7.97
C ARG A 88 -11.13 9.26 9.05
N ARG A 89 -10.40 8.82 10.08
CA ARG A 89 -9.93 9.72 11.14
C ARG A 89 -9.12 10.87 10.56
N SER A 90 -8.16 10.59 9.68
CA SER A 90 -7.32 11.64 9.11
C SER A 90 -8.06 12.62 8.19
N LEU A 91 -9.19 12.22 7.60
CA LEU A 91 -10.05 13.11 6.84
C LEU A 91 -10.88 14.05 7.74
N GLU A 92 -11.21 13.61 8.96
CA GLU A 92 -12.03 14.35 9.92
C GLU A 92 -11.17 15.22 10.86
N GLU A 93 -10.07 14.67 11.35
CA GLU A 93 -9.22 15.26 12.40
C GLU A 93 -7.89 15.82 11.86
N GLY A 94 -7.55 15.54 10.59
CA GLY A 94 -6.27 15.88 9.98
C GLY A 94 -5.23 14.74 10.04
N VAL A 95 -4.15 14.88 9.29
CA VAL A 95 -3.08 13.87 9.22
C VAL A 95 -2.10 14.08 10.37
N GLU A 96 -1.89 13.06 11.19
CA GLU A 96 -0.85 13.07 12.21
C GLU A 96 0.53 12.96 11.54
N ILE A 97 1.39 13.94 11.80
CA ILE A 97 2.74 14.03 11.25
C ILE A 97 3.72 14.13 12.41
N LEU A 98 4.83 13.39 12.33
CA LEU A 98 5.90 13.50 13.30
C LEU A 98 6.51 14.90 13.25
N GLU A 99 6.73 15.49 14.41
CA GLU A 99 7.30 16.83 14.56
C GLU A 99 8.61 17.02 13.75
N GLU A 100 9.49 16.02 13.72
CA GLU A 100 10.70 16.04 12.91
C GLU A 100 10.41 16.13 11.40
N THR A 101 9.42 15.38 10.92
CA THR A 101 8.96 15.45 9.53
C THR A 101 8.34 16.82 9.23
N TRP A 102 7.58 17.39 10.18
CA TRP A 102 6.96 18.70 10.02
C TRP A 102 8.00 19.82 9.86
N ARG A 103 9.09 19.77 10.63
CA ARG A 103 10.23 20.71 10.48
C ARG A 103 10.92 20.59 9.13
N ILE A 104 11.02 19.37 8.58
CA ILE A 104 11.56 19.18 7.22
C ILE A 104 10.66 19.86 6.19
N VAL A 105 9.33 19.70 6.31
CA VAL A 105 8.36 20.36 5.42
C VAL A 105 8.47 21.88 5.53
N GLU A 106 8.57 22.43 6.73
CA GLU A 106 8.72 23.87 6.96
C GLU A 106 10.01 24.42 6.34
N ARG A 107 11.13 23.71 6.51
CA ARG A 107 12.41 24.07 5.89
C ARG A 107 12.30 24.08 4.37
N LEU A 108 11.70 23.06 3.77
CA LEU A 108 11.52 22.96 2.32
C LEU A 108 10.59 24.06 1.79
N ALA A 109 9.51 24.38 2.51
CA ALA A 109 8.59 25.45 2.12
C ALA A 109 9.32 26.81 2.01
N LYS A 110 10.22 27.10 2.96
CA LYS A 110 11.08 28.29 2.95
C LYS A 110 12.11 28.26 1.81
N GLU A 111 12.73 27.11 1.57
CA GLU A 111 13.74 26.94 0.51
C GLU A 111 13.16 27.17 -0.89
N PHE A 112 11.93 26.70 -1.13
CA PHE A 112 11.26 26.80 -2.42
C PHE A 112 10.28 27.99 -2.53
N ASP A 113 10.22 28.87 -1.53
CA ASP A 113 9.33 30.04 -1.46
C ASP A 113 7.85 29.69 -1.73
N VAL A 114 7.35 28.63 -1.07
CA VAL A 114 5.95 28.21 -1.14
C VAL A 114 5.23 28.38 0.20
N PRO A 115 3.92 28.70 0.22
CA PRO A 115 3.18 28.85 1.46
C PRO A 115 3.22 27.58 2.32
N PHE A 116 3.54 27.75 3.60
CA PHE A 116 3.50 26.66 4.55
C PHE A 116 2.05 26.38 5.00
N PRO A 117 1.59 25.11 4.98
CA PRO A 117 0.20 24.77 5.31
C PRO A 117 -0.12 24.72 6.82
N GLY A 118 0.63 25.45 7.65
CA GLY A 118 0.49 25.48 9.12
C GLY A 118 0.24 26.86 9.68
#